data_AF-A7TAK1-F1
#
_entry.id   AF-A7TAK1-F1
#
_cell.length_a   1.000
_cell.length_b   1.000
_cell.length_c   1.000
_cell.angle_alpha   90.00
_cell.angle_beta   90.00
_cell.angle_gamma   90.00
#
_symmetry.space_group_name_H-M   'P 1'
#
loop_
_entity.id
_entity.type
_entity.pdbx_description
1 polymer ?
#
loop_
_entity_poly.entity_id
_entity_poly.type
_entity_poly.pdbx_seq_one_letter_code
_entity_poly.pdbx_strand_id
1 'polypeptide(L)'
;MEMSYPKISKFWFYPDDCGGYYIASAFGSTAFLGNIHYKYYISGNNSYWLTSNDGIVNYPSLKPGTYTIHVKAFVNNLNLSTQEKTFTIIVTPKWWQSLPFKFFIGLLILATILLIVQRRIATIKKKESEKSDIDKKISALELSALQSQMNPHFIFNSLSSIQSFINTNKKYDANELLQKFSLLVRLYLEFSRKQVISIQQEIDSLKLYTEIEQLRFNNKFSVTINIHADGATANDTFIPPMLVQPLVENAINHGLYHRTDNNGVLLIDITIKQNEVTVIIDDNGIGRKEAKKLRNKLFPSIGNKLILIE
;
A
#
# COMPACT_ATOMS: atom_id res chain seq x y z
N MET A 1 66.74 -66.61 -19.21
CA MET A 1 66.74 -65.23 -18.67
C MET A 1 65.37 -64.65 -18.97
N GLU A 2 64.42 -64.78 -18.06
CA GLU A 2 63.07 -64.21 -18.24
C GLU A 2 63.15 -62.69 -18.12
N MET A 3 62.64 -61.96 -19.12
CA MET A 3 62.49 -60.51 -19.01
C MET A 3 61.44 -60.19 -17.95
N SER A 4 61.82 -59.42 -16.94
CA SER A 4 60.89 -58.99 -15.90
C SER A 4 59.80 -58.08 -16.47
N TYR A 5 58.58 -58.30 -16.00
CA TYR A 5 57.37 -57.63 -16.45
C TYR A 5 57.42 -56.10 -16.25
N PRO A 6 56.83 -55.31 -17.16
CA PRO A 6 56.63 -53.88 -16.90
C PRO A 6 55.82 -53.71 -15.61
N LYS A 7 56.40 -53.00 -14.64
CA LYS A 7 55.70 -52.56 -13.44
C LYS A 7 55.22 -51.13 -13.67
N ILE A 8 53.97 -50.86 -13.31
CA ILE A 8 53.50 -49.49 -13.16
C ILE A 8 54.23 -48.89 -11.97
N SER A 9 54.93 -47.79 -12.19
CA SER A 9 55.62 -47.08 -11.12
C SER A 9 54.72 -46.03 -10.47
N LYS A 10 53.98 -45.23 -11.27
CA LYS A 10 53.07 -44.17 -10.79
C LYS A 10 51.97 -43.84 -11.81
N PHE A 11 50.81 -43.41 -11.29
CA PHE A 11 49.79 -42.67 -12.04
C PHE A 11 49.83 -41.21 -11.62
N TRP A 12 49.77 -40.31 -12.60
CA TRP A 12 49.61 -38.89 -12.35
C TRP A 12 48.29 -38.41 -12.92
N PHE A 13 47.58 -37.62 -12.11
CA PHE A 13 46.36 -36.92 -12.50
C PHE A 13 46.67 -35.43 -12.39
N TYR A 14 46.77 -34.77 -13.53
CA TYR A 14 47.01 -33.34 -13.56
C TYR A 14 45.77 -32.63 -14.08
N PRO A 15 45.34 -31.54 -13.42
CA PRO A 15 44.40 -30.61 -14.01
C PRO A 15 45.10 -29.89 -15.18
N ASP A 16 44.53 -30.01 -16.37
CA ASP A 16 44.91 -29.21 -17.53
C ASP A 16 44.32 -27.79 -17.36
N ASP A 17 45.01 -26.75 -17.83
CA ASP A 17 44.59 -25.35 -17.69
C ASP A 17 43.23 -25.06 -18.37
N CYS A 18 42.76 -25.99 -19.21
CA CYS A 18 41.44 -25.99 -19.86
C CYS A 18 40.37 -26.86 -19.15
N GLY A 19 40.64 -27.39 -17.95
CA GLY A 19 39.68 -28.20 -17.17
C GLY A 19 39.54 -29.66 -17.62
N GLY A 20 40.49 -30.15 -18.42
CA GLY A 20 40.70 -31.58 -18.71
C GLY A 20 41.56 -32.24 -17.62
N TYR A 21 41.47 -33.56 -17.50
CA TYR A 21 42.47 -34.34 -16.76
C TYR A 21 43.30 -35.08 -17.79
N TYR A 22 44.63 -34.92 -17.77
CA TYR A 22 45.51 -35.84 -18.48
C TYR A 22 45.96 -36.93 -17.50
N ILE A 23 45.71 -38.19 -17.88
CA ILE A 23 46.22 -39.33 -17.14
C ILE A 23 47.55 -39.69 -17.78
N ALA A 24 48.61 -39.67 -16.97
CA ALA A 24 49.92 -40.16 -17.39
C ALA A 24 50.26 -41.44 -16.62
N SER A 25 50.65 -42.48 -17.34
CA SER A 25 51.16 -43.73 -16.76
C SER A 25 52.61 -43.94 -17.15
N ALA A 26 53.47 -44.22 -16.17
CA ALA A 26 54.88 -44.54 -16.40
C ALA A 26 55.14 -46.05 -16.21
N PHE A 27 55.79 -46.67 -17.19
CA PHE A 27 56.17 -48.08 -17.20
C PHE A 27 57.69 -48.20 -17.14
N GLY A 28 58.19 -49.03 -16.22
CA GLY A 28 59.62 -49.34 -16.10
C GLY A 28 59.87 -50.84 -16.17
N SER A 29 61.03 -51.22 -16.69
CA SER A 29 61.54 -52.60 -16.66
C SER A 29 62.75 -52.66 -15.74
N THR A 30 62.91 -53.77 -15.03
CA THR A 30 64.10 -54.04 -14.19
C THR A 30 65.21 -54.79 -14.95
N ALA A 31 65.01 -55.07 -16.25
CA ALA A 31 65.98 -55.77 -17.08
C ALA A 31 67.01 -54.79 -17.69
N PHE A 32 68.30 -55.07 -17.51
CA PHE A 32 69.44 -54.31 -18.07
C PHE A 32 69.79 -54.74 -19.51
N LEU A 33 68.79 -55.01 -20.35
CA LEU A 33 68.98 -55.52 -21.72
C LEU A 33 68.64 -54.43 -22.77
N GLY A 34 69.61 -53.57 -23.07
CA GLY A 34 69.57 -52.64 -24.22
C GLY A 34 68.46 -51.57 -24.19
N ASN A 35 68.18 -50.97 -25.36
CA ASN A 35 67.12 -49.97 -25.54
C ASN A 35 65.73 -50.65 -25.51
N ILE A 36 65.03 -50.51 -24.38
CA ILE A 36 63.67 -51.04 -24.18
C ILE A 36 62.66 -50.01 -24.67
N HIS A 37 61.74 -50.44 -25.53
CA HIS A 37 60.58 -49.66 -25.96
C HIS A 37 59.30 -50.28 -25.40
N TYR A 38 58.29 -49.44 -25.14
CA TYR A 38 57.00 -49.90 -24.63
C TYR A 38 55.94 -49.73 -25.70
N LYS A 39 55.21 -50.81 -26.01
CA LYS A 39 54.01 -50.75 -26.84
C LYS A 39 52.78 -50.75 -25.95
N TYR A 40 51.85 -49.84 -26.21
CA TYR A 40 50.60 -49.72 -25.45
C TYR A 40 49.40 -49.40 -26.34
N TYR A 41 48.20 -49.75 -25.90
CA TYR A 41 46.94 -49.21 -26.43
C TYR A 41 45.86 -49.20 -25.35
N ILE A 42 44.76 -48.47 -25.56
CA ILE A 42 43.63 -48.43 -24.63
C ILE A 42 42.37 -48.96 -25.32
N SER A 43 41.88 -50.09 -24.84
CA SER A 43 40.54 -50.57 -25.18
C SER A 43 39.48 -49.62 -24.60
N GLY A 44 38.70 -49.00 -25.49
CA GLY A 44 37.70 -47.99 -25.16
C GLY A 44 38.00 -46.57 -25.67
N ASN A 45 39.24 -46.29 -26.12
CA ASN A 45 39.60 -45.02 -26.78
C ASN A 45 40.17 -45.26 -28.19
N ASN A 46 41.29 -46.00 -28.29
CA ASN A 46 41.98 -46.32 -29.53
C ASN A 46 42.53 -47.77 -29.51
N SER A 47 42.27 -48.55 -30.55
CA SER A 47 42.60 -50.00 -30.60
C SER A 47 43.91 -50.34 -31.32
N TYR A 48 44.78 -49.36 -31.59
CA TYR A 48 46.06 -49.57 -32.28
C TYR A 48 47.25 -49.37 -31.33
N TRP A 49 48.30 -50.18 -31.53
CA TRP A 49 49.51 -50.13 -30.71
C TRP A 49 50.33 -48.87 -30.98
N LEU A 50 50.51 -48.05 -29.96
CA LEU A 50 51.42 -46.91 -29.93
C LEU A 50 52.74 -47.32 -29.25
N THR A 51 53.84 -46.66 -29.61
CA THR A 51 55.17 -46.93 -29.01
C THR A 51 55.62 -45.72 -28.22
N SER A 52 56.01 -45.93 -26.96
CA SER A 52 56.66 -44.94 -26.09
C SER A 52 58.11 -45.37 -25.84
N ASN A 53 59.03 -44.42 -25.97
CA ASN A 53 60.48 -44.64 -25.80
C ASN A 53 60.94 -44.40 -24.35
N ASP A 54 60.20 -43.56 -23.62
CA ASP A 54 60.49 -43.14 -22.24
C ASP A 54 59.61 -43.87 -21.22
N GLY A 55 58.70 -44.74 -21.68
CA GLY A 55 57.74 -45.44 -20.85
C GLY A 55 56.62 -44.56 -20.32
N ILE A 56 56.55 -43.28 -20.73
CA ILE A 56 55.49 -42.35 -20.35
C ILE A 56 54.41 -42.33 -21.42
N VAL A 57 53.17 -42.49 -20.98
CA VAL A 57 52.01 -42.47 -21.86
C VAL A 57 51.01 -41.44 -21.39
N ASN A 58 50.63 -40.53 -22.27
CA ASN A 58 49.65 -39.47 -22.01
C ASN A 58 48.30 -39.79 -22.65
N TYR A 59 47.23 -39.62 -21.88
CA TYR A 59 45.85 -39.81 -22.32
C TYR A 59 45.05 -38.51 -22.18
N PRO A 60 45.03 -37.66 -23.22
CA PRO A 60 44.27 -36.42 -23.18
C PRO A 60 42.76 -36.70 -23.29
N SER A 61 41.97 -36.11 -22.39
CA SER A 61 40.50 -35.99 -22.52
C SER A 61 39.70 -37.30 -22.63
N LEU A 62 39.97 -38.28 -21.75
CA LEU A 62 39.11 -39.46 -21.63
C LEU A 62 37.71 -39.07 -21.10
N LYS A 63 36.66 -39.58 -21.76
CA LYS A 63 35.27 -39.40 -21.29
C LYS A 63 35.02 -40.28 -20.05
N PRO A 64 34.01 -39.99 -19.22
CA PRO A 64 33.65 -40.89 -18.12
C PRO A 64 33.31 -42.29 -18.63
N GLY A 65 33.98 -43.31 -18.08
CA GLY A 65 33.90 -44.68 -18.58
C GLY A 65 34.98 -45.59 -18.02
N THR A 66 34.92 -46.87 -18.36
CA THR A 66 35.91 -47.88 -17.96
C THR A 66 36.83 -48.15 -19.14
N TYR A 67 38.14 -48.04 -18.89
CA TYR A 67 39.18 -48.21 -19.90
C TYR A 67 40.15 -49.31 -19.48
N THR A 68 40.55 -50.16 -20.43
CA THR A 68 41.59 -51.18 -20.20
C THR A 68 42.83 -50.80 -20.98
N ILE A 69 43.94 -50.57 -20.27
CA ILE A 69 45.25 -50.27 -20.85
C ILE A 69 45.99 -51.59 -21.02
N HIS A 70 46.47 -51.85 -22.22
CA HIS A 70 47.27 -53.02 -22.58
C HIS A 70 48.71 -52.56 -22.83
N VAL A 71 49.70 -53.20 -22.19
CA VAL A 71 51.12 -52.82 -22.31
C VAL A 71 52.01 -54.04 -22.46
N LYS A 72 53.01 -53.93 -23.32
CA LYS A 72 54.12 -54.89 -23.45
C LYS A 72 55.45 -54.16 -23.68
N ALA A 73 56.53 -54.69 -23.12
CA ALA A 73 57.88 -54.19 -23.37
C ALA A 73 58.53 -54.98 -24.51
N PHE A 74 59.30 -54.29 -25.35
CA PHE A 74 59.94 -54.83 -26.54
C PHE A 74 61.39 -54.35 -26.64
N VAL A 75 62.31 -55.28 -26.91
CA VAL A 75 63.75 -54.97 -27.08
C VAL A 75 64.12 -55.10 -28.55
N ASN A 76 64.45 -53.98 -29.20
CA ASN A 76 64.72 -53.92 -30.65
C ASN A 76 65.83 -54.88 -31.11
N ASN A 77 66.90 -55.02 -30.32
CA ASN A 77 68.09 -55.77 -30.73
C ASN A 77 67.93 -57.30 -30.69
N LEU A 78 66.90 -57.82 -30.01
CA LEU A 78 66.72 -59.27 -29.82
C LEU A 78 65.37 -59.77 -30.33
N ASN A 79 64.51 -58.87 -30.84
CA ASN A 79 63.14 -59.16 -31.25
C ASN A 79 62.31 -59.89 -30.16
N LEU A 80 62.65 -59.64 -28.89
CA LEU A 80 61.99 -60.25 -27.74
C LEU A 80 60.91 -59.29 -27.21
N SER A 81 59.72 -59.83 -26.93
CA SER A 81 58.59 -59.13 -26.31
C SER A 81 58.26 -59.77 -24.97
N THR A 82 57.86 -58.98 -23.99
CA THR A 82 57.22 -59.51 -22.77
C THR A 82 55.80 -59.97 -23.07
N GLN A 83 55.23 -60.78 -22.18
CA GLN A 83 53.78 -60.99 -22.15
C GLN A 83 53.06 -59.66 -21.94
N GLU A 84 51.84 -59.60 -22.46
CA GLU A 84 50.95 -58.46 -22.32
C GLU A 84 50.43 -58.35 -20.88
N LYS A 85 50.42 -57.13 -20.35
CA LYS A 85 49.84 -56.83 -19.04
C LYS A 85 48.73 -55.79 -19.19
N THR A 86 47.63 -56.03 -18.51
CA THR A 86 46.43 -55.19 -18.58
C THR A 86 46.18 -54.46 -17.26
N PHE A 87 45.68 -53.23 -17.35
CA PHE A 87 45.30 -52.40 -16.21
C PHE A 87 43.97 -51.70 -16.48
N THR A 88 43.05 -51.74 -15.51
CA THR A 88 41.73 -51.12 -15.64
C THR A 88 41.71 -49.77 -14.93
N ILE A 89 41.26 -48.72 -15.62
CA ILE A 89 41.03 -47.38 -15.06
C ILE A 89 39.55 -47.03 -15.19
N ILE A 90 38.98 -46.46 -14.13
CA ILE A 90 37.60 -45.96 -14.10
C ILE A 90 37.65 -44.44 -14.02
N VAL A 91 37.14 -43.77 -15.05
CA VAL A 91 36.99 -42.31 -15.08
C VAL A 91 35.56 -41.98 -14.63
N THR A 92 35.41 -41.40 -13.43
CA THR A 92 34.09 -41.04 -12.89
C THR A 92 33.58 -39.71 -13.47
N PRO A 93 32.26 -39.52 -13.62
CA PRO A 93 31.70 -38.25 -14.06
C PRO A 93 31.95 -37.15 -13.02
N LYS A 94 32.09 -35.90 -13.49
CA LYS A 94 32.28 -34.72 -12.65
C LYS A 94 31.09 -34.54 -11.70
N TRP A 95 31.35 -34.11 -10.46
CA TRP A 95 30.31 -34.02 -9.42
C TRP A 95 29.14 -33.10 -9.80
N TRP A 96 29.38 -32.02 -10.55
CA TRP A 96 28.35 -31.11 -11.06
C TRP A 96 27.51 -31.68 -12.22
N GLN A 97 27.92 -32.79 -12.82
CA GLN A 97 27.15 -33.48 -13.85
C GLN A 97 26.20 -34.53 -13.25
N SER A 98 26.30 -34.77 -11.94
CA SER A 98 25.43 -35.69 -11.22
C SER A 98 23.97 -35.21 -11.21
N LEU A 99 23.02 -36.15 -11.33
CA LEU A 99 21.59 -35.87 -11.18
C LEU A 99 21.23 -35.16 -9.87
N PRO A 100 21.72 -35.57 -8.68
CA PRO A 100 21.37 -34.88 -7.42
C PRO A 100 21.77 -33.41 -7.42
N PHE A 101 22.90 -33.05 -8.04
CA PHE A 101 23.33 -31.66 -8.14
C PHE A 101 22.38 -30.82 -9.00
N LYS A 102 21.91 -31.35 -10.13
CA LYS A 102 20.92 -30.66 -10.99
C LYS A 102 19.58 -30.48 -10.28
N PHE A 103 19.12 -31.49 -9.52
CA PHE A 103 17.91 -31.37 -8.70
C PHE A 103 18.05 -30.30 -7.62
N PHE A 104 19.20 -30.26 -6.94
CA PHE A 104 19.49 -29.23 -5.93
C PHE A 104 19.42 -27.82 -6.52
N ILE A 105 20.03 -27.60 -7.69
CA ILE A 105 19.93 -26.31 -8.40
C ILE A 105 18.48 -25.97 -8.74
N GLY A 106 17.71 -26.93 -9.27
CA GLY A 106 16.29 -26.73 -9.59
C GLY A 106 15.46 -26.34 -8.37
N LEU A 107 15.71 -26.97 -7.22
CA LEU A 107 15.04 -26.65 -5.96
C LEU A 107 15.41 -25.25 -5.45
N LEU A 108 16.68 -24.85 -5.59
CA LEU A 108 17.15 -23.52 -5.19
C LEU A 108 16.51 -22.42 -6.06
N ILE A 109 16.37 -22.66 -7.37
CA ILE A 109 15.65 -21.76 -8.29
C ILE A 109 14.16 -21.68 -7.92
N LEU A 110 13.52 -22.82 -7.64
CA LEU A 110 12.11 -22.82 -7.22
C LEU A 110 11.90 -22.06 -5.91
N ALA A 111 12.76 -22.29 -4.91
CA ALA A 111 12.69 -21.61 -3.62
C ALA A 111 12.88 -20.10 -3.76
N THR A 112 13.81 -19.64 -4.60
CA THR A 112 14.02 -18.21 -4.87
C THR A 112 12.82 -17.58 -5.57
N ILE A 113 12.21 -18.26 -6.54
CA ILE A 113 10.97 -17.81 -7.19
C ILE A 113 9.84 -17.66 -6.17
N LEU A 114 9.61 -18.69 -5.33
CA LEU A 114 8.56 -18.65 -4.30
C LEU A 114 8.77 -17.50 -3.31
N LEU A 115 10.01 -17.26 -2.89
CA LEU A 115 10.37 -16.16 -1.99
C LEU A 115 10.05 -14.80 -2.62
N ILE A 116 10.40 -14.59 -3.90
CA ILE A 116 10.08 -13.36 -4.65
C ILE A 116 8.57 -13.15 -4.73
N VAL A 117 7.80 -14.20 -5.06
CA VAL A 117 6.34 -14.13 -5.16
C VAL A 117 5.71 -13.78 -3.81
N GLN A 118 6.12 -14.44 -2.72
CA GLN A 118 5.63 -14.14 -1.38
C GLN A 118 5.92 -12.69 -0.96
N ARG A 119 7.14 -12.20 -1.21
CA ARG A 119 7.49 -10.80 -0.92
C ARG A 119 6.63 -9.82 -1.73
N ARG A 120 6.35 -10.13 -2.98
CA ARG A 120 5.53 -9.29 -3.84
C ARG A 120 4.09 -9.23 -3.37
N ILE A 121 3.50 -10.37 -3.01
CA ILE A 121 2.14 -10.45 -2.43
C ILE A 121 2.07 -9.66 -1.12
N ALA A 122 3.03 -9.83 -0.22
CA ALA A 122 3.07 -9.10 1.05
C ALA A 122 3.15 -7.58 0.84
N THR A 123 3.94 -7.14 -0.14
CA THR A 123 4.08 -5.71 -0.48
C THR A 123 2.79 -5.14 -1.06
N ILE A 124 2.11 -5.88 -1.94
CA ILE A 124 0.82 -5.46 -2.50
C ILE A 124 -0.22 -5.33 -1.39
N LYS A 125 -0.35 -6.35 -0.54
CA LYS A 125 -1.29 -6.34 0.58
C LYS A 125 -1.05 -5.18 1.55
N LYS A 126 0.22 -4.84 1.81
CA LYS A 126 0.59 -3.69 2.64
C LYS A 126 0.17 -2.36 2.01
N LYS A 127 0.39 -2.20 0.69
CA LYS A 127 -0.05 -1.00 -0.04
C LYS A 127 -1.57 -0.87 -0.07
N GLU A 128 -2.28 -1.97 -0.21
CA GLU A 128 -3.75 -1.98 -0.15
C GLU A 128 -4.27 -1.59 1.23
N SER A 129 -3.66 -2.09 2.32
CA SER A 129 -4.05 -1.70 3.68
C SER A 129 -3.73 -0.23 3.96
N GLU A 130 -2.57 0.27 3.55
CA GLU A 130 -2.20 1.68 3.72
C GLU A 130 -3.18 2.59 2.97
N LYS A 131 -3.55 2.23 1.74
CA LYS A 131 -4.56 2.95 0.97
C LYS A 131 -5.92 2.94 1.68
N SER A 132 -6.36 1.77 2.15
CA SER A 132 -7.63 1.65 2.89
C SER A 132 -7.65 2.50 4.16
N ASP A 133 -6.53 2.57 4.89
CA ASP A 133 -6.44 3.37 6.11
C ASP A 133 -6.41 4.88 5.82
N ILE A 134 -5.79 5.30 4.72
CA ILE A 134 -5.87 6.68 4.23
C ILE A 134 -7.31 7.03 3.85
N ASP A 135 -7.99 6.18 3.08
CA ASP A 135 -9.38 6.40 2.66
C ASP A 135 -10.33 6.50 3.87
N LYS A 136 -10.12 5.67 4.90
CA LYS A 136 -10.85 5.76 6.17
C LYS A 136 -10.59 7.08 6.90
N LYS A 137 -9.33 7.53 6.96
CA LYS A 137 -8.97 8.82 7.58
C LYS A 137 -9.60 9.99 6.84
N ILE A 138 -9.58 9.97 5.51
CA ILE A 138 -10.26 10.97 4.67
C ILE A 138 -11.74 10.98 4.98
N SER A 139 -12.40 9.81 4.96
CA SER A 139 -13.83 9.69 5.27
C SER A 139 -14.17 10.20 6.68
N ALA A 140 -13.31 9.93 7.68
CA ALA A 140 -13.50 10.40 9.04
C ALA A 140 -13.30 11.92 9.17
N LEU A 141 -12.33 12.49 8.45
CA LEU A 141 -12.11 13.94 8.38
C LEU A 141 -13.25 14.64 7.67
N GLU A 142 -13.73 14.09 6.56
CA GLU A 142 -14.93 14.56 5.87
C GLU A 142 -16.11 14.53 6.83
N LEU A 143 -16.40 13.40 7.48
CA LEU A 143 -17.48 13.31 8.48
C LEU A 143 -17.31 14.32 9.61
N SER A 144 -16.10 14.52 10.12
CA SER A 144 -15.83 15.51 11.17
C SER A 144 -16.02 16.95 10.68
N ALA A 145 -15.70 17.25 9.42
CA ALA A 145 -15.96 18.53 8.79
C ALA A 145 -17.45 18.75 8.53
N LEU A 146 -18.17 17.70 8.12
CA LEU A 146 -19.63 17.70 8.01
C LEU A 146 -20.28 17.92 9.39
N GLN A 147 -19.74 17.30 10.44
CA GLN A 147 -20.19 17.51 11.82
C GLN A 147 -19.87 18.91 12.35
N SER A 148 -18.72 19.50 11.99
CA SER A 148 -18.38 20.86 12.41
C SER A 148 -19.22 21.93 11.71
N GLN A 149 -19.76 21.63 10.52
CA GLN A 149 -20.77 22.44 9.85
C GLN A 149 -22.15 22.39 10.53
N MET A 150 -22.44 21.36 11.35
CA MET A 150 -23.63 21.34 12.21
C MET A 150 -23.30 22.04 13.54
N ASN A 151 -23.98 23.14 13.85
CA ASN A 151 -23.76 23.88 15.10
C ASN A 151 -24.06 22.97 16.33
N PRO A 152 -23.05 22.52 17.10
CA PRO A 152 -23.26 21.56 18.19
C PRO A 152 -24.13 22.13 19.32
N HIS A 153 -24.12 23.46 19.49
CA HIS A 153 -24.99 24.16 20.42
C HIS A 153 -26.45 24.11 19.93
N PHE A 154 -26.72 24.27 18.63
CA PHE A 154 -28.07 24.10 18.08
C PHE A 154 -28.62 22.68 18.31
N ILE A 155 -27.80 21.65 18.08
CA ILE A 155 -28.17 20.24 18.32
C ILE A 155 -28.52 20.03 19.79
N PHE A 156 -27.65 20.47 20.71
CA PHE A 156 -27.88 20.31 22.14
C PHE A 156 -29.13 21.06 22.62
N ASN A 157 -29.35 22.28 22.13
CA ASN A 157 -30.52 23.08 22.49
C ASN A 157 -31.81 22.47 21.97
N SER A 158 -31.82 21.97 20.73
CA SER A 158 -32.98 21.31 20.14
C SER A 158 -33.36 20.05 20.93
N LEU A 159 -32.38 19.21 21.28
CA LEU A 159 -32.61 18.02 22.11
C LEU A 159 -33.10 18.37 23.52
N SER A 160 -32.53 19.40 24.14
CA SER A 160 -32.95 19.86 25.47
C SER A 160 -34.40 20.36 25.47
N SER A 161 -34.81 21.06 24.42
CA SER A 161 -36.20 21.52 24.28
C SER A 161 -37.17 20.39 23.98
N ILE A 162 -36.78 19.40 23.17
CA ILE A 162 -37.57 18.16 22.99
C ILE A 162 -37.77 17.47 24.34
N GLN A 163 -36.70 17.31 25.13
CA GLN A 163 -36.79 16.72 26.47
C GLN A 163 -37.69 17.55 27.40
N SER A 164 -37.60 18.88 27.36
CA SER A 164 -38.48 19.78 28.12
C SER A 164 -39.95 19.63 27.73
N PHE A 165 -40.28 19.57 26.44
CA PHE A 165 -41.65 19.34 25.96
C PHE A 165 -42.20 17.97 26.38
N ILE A 166 -41.37 16.93 26.34
CA ILE A 166 -41.75 15.60 26.85
C ILE A 166 -42.06 15.67 28.35
N ASN A 167 -41.18 16.30 29.14
CA ASN A 167 -41.32 16.41 30.59
C ASN A 167 -42.50 17.29 31.01
N THR A 168 -42.88 18.28 30.20
CA THR A 168 -44.03 19.17 30.42
C THR A 168 -45.33 18.63 29.82
N ASN A 169 -45.33 17.38 29.35
CA ASN A 169 -46.46 16.70 28.72
C ASN A 169 -46.99 17.38 27.43
N LYS A 170 -46.17 18.21 26.78
CA LYS A 170 -46.42 18.81 25.45
C LYS A 170 -45.99 17.85 24.33
N LYS A 171 -46.63 16.68 24.29
CA LYS A 171 -46.23 15.58 23.39
C LYS A 171 -46.34 15.95 21.90
N TYR A 172 -47.29 16.81 21.53
CA TYR A 172 -47.45 17.26 20.15
C TYR A 172 -46.25 18.11 19.72
N ASP A 173 -45.97 19.21 20.44
CA ASP A 173 -44.84 20.11 20.19
C ASP A 173 -43.50 19.36 20.17
N ALA A 174 -43.31 18.37 21.06
CA ALA A 174 -42.13 17.52 21.08
C ALA A 174 -41.95 16.70 19.78
N ASN A 175 -43.03 16.09 19.27
CA ASN A 175 -42.99 15.30 18.04
C ASN A 175 -42.81 16.19 16.81
N GLU A 176 -43.48 17.34 16.76
CA GLU A 176 -43.31 18.31 15.69
C GLU A 176 -41.86 18.81 15.62
N LEU A 177 -41.30 19.23 16.75
CA LEU A 177 -39.91 19.69 16.85
C LEU A 177 -38.93 18.59 16.43
N LEU A 178 -39.16 17.34 16.86
CA LEU A 178 -38.31 16.20 16.49
C LEU A 178 -38.36 15.89 14.98
N GLN A 179 -39.53 15.96 14.35
CA GLN A 179 -39.68 15.75 12.92
C GLN A 179 -38.96 16.84 12.12
N LYS A 180 -39.21 18.12 12.45
CA LYS A 180 -38.54 19.26 11.80
C LYS A 180 -37.03 19.20 11.97
N PHE A 181 -36.57 18.89 13.19
CA PHE A 181 -35.15 18.71 13.49
C PHE A 181 -34.51 17.60 12.65
N SER A 182 -35.17 16.43 12.56
CA SER A 182 -34.68 15.29 11.77
C SER A 182 -34.57 15.63 10.28
N LEU A 183 -35.54 16.40 9.76
CA LEU A 183 -35.51 16.89 8.38
C LEU A 183 -34.35 17.88 8.16
N LEU A 184 -34.14 18.82 9.08
CA LEU A 184 -33.08 19.82 8.98
C LEU A 184 -31.69 19.18 8.98
N VAL A 185 -31.45 18.22 9.89
CA VAL A 185 -30.18 17.47 9.94
C VAL A 185 -29.94 16.72 8.62
N ARG A 186 -30.99 16.12 8.04
CA ARG A 186 -30.88 15.45 6.74
C ARG A 186 -30.50 16.43 5.62
N LEU A 187 -31.14 17.59 5.57
CA LEU A 187 -30.82 18.64 4.59
C LEU A 187 -29.38 19.14 4.75
N TYR A 188 -28.93 19.37 5.99
CA TYR A 188 -27.56 19.81 6.26
C TYR A 188 -26.53 18.78 5.78
N LEU A 189 -26.75 17.49 6.04
CA LEU A 189 -25.89 16.40 5.56
C LEU A 189 -25.93 16.24 4.03
N GLU A 190 -27.02 16.62 3.38
CA GLU A 190 -27.14 16.61 1.92
C GLU A 190 -26.40 17.80 1.30
N PHE A 191 -26.64 19.01 1.81
CA PHE A 191 -26.10 20.26 1.28
C PHE A 191 -24.59 20.37 1.47
N SER A 192 -24.09 19.90 2.60
CA SER A 192 -22.65 19.86 2.89
C SER A 192 -21.83 18.96 1.95
N ARG A 193 -22.47 18.03 1.23
CA ARG A 193 -21.83 17.24 0.16
C ARG A 193 -21.83 17.93 -1.20
N LYS A 194 -22.54 19.05 -1.34
CA LYS A 194 -22.65 19.83 -2.58
C LYS A 194 -21.73 21.04 -2.51
N GLN A 195 -21.12 21.40 -3.64
CA GLN A 195 -20.33 22.63 -3.73
C GLN A 195 -21.22 23.88 -3.75
N VAL A 196 -22.40 23.76 -4.36
CA VAL A 196 -23.40 24.83 -4.48
C VAL A 196 -24.81 24.26 -4.34
N ILE A 197 -25.75 25.08 -3.86
CA ILE A 197 -27.19 24.79 -3.80
C ILE A 197 -27.96 25.97 -4.39
N SER A 198 -29.21 25.75 -4.80
CA SER A 198 -30.04 26.87 -5.27
C SER A 198 -30.42 27.80 -4.11
N ILE A 199 -30.69 29.07 -4.41
CA ILE A 199 -31.21 30.00 -3.41
C ILE A 199 -32.52 29.48 -2.82
N GLN A 200 -33.38 28.86 -3.62
CA GLN A 200 -34.61 28.24 -3.12
C GLN A 200 -34.32 27.17 -2.05
N GLN A 201 -33.29 26.32 -2.26
CA GLN A 201 -32.88 25.31 -1.28
C GLN A 201 -32.36 25.93 0.02
N GLU A 202 -31.53 26.98 -0.06
CA GLU A 202 -31.09 27.72 1.13
C GLU A 202 -32.30 28.30 1.87
N ILE A 203 -33.25 28.93 1.16
CA ILE A 203 -34.45 29.52 1.75
C ILE A 203 -35.31 28.47 2.47
N ASP A 204 -35.54 27.32 1.85
CA ASP A 204 -36.36 26.27 2.46
C ASP A 204 -35.69 25.70 3.73
N SER A 205 -34.36 25.61 3.74
CA SER A 205 -33.62 25.24 4.95
C SER A 205 -33.67 26.32 6.03
N LEU A 206 -33.60 27.60 5.65
CA LEU A 206 -33.73 28.73 6.58
C LEU A 206 -35.12 28.78 7.21
N LYS A 207 -36.19 28.57 6.43
CA LYS A 207 -37.56 28.47 6.95
C LYS A 207 -37.64 27.39 8.02
N LEU A 208 -37.20 26.18 7.69
CA LEU A 208 -37.21 25.05 8.62
C LEU A 208 -36.39 25.34 9.89
N TYR A 209 -35.20 25.93 9.74
CA TYR A 209 -34.37 26.35 10.86
C TYR A 209 -35.10 27.36 11.76
N THR A 210 -35.67 28.41 11.17
CA THR A 210 -36.37 29.46 11.92
C THR A 210 -37.63 28.96 12.62
N GLU A 211 -38.38 28.02 12.02
CA GLU A 211 -39.53 27.38 12.66
C GLU A 211 -39.12 26.58 13.91
N ILE A 212 -38.02 25.82 13.82
CA ILE A 212 -37.47 25.09 14.98
C ILE A 212 -37.10 26.06 16.09
N GLU A 213 -36.43 27.15 15.76
CA GLU A 213 -36.05 28.21 16.71
C GLU A 213 -37.28 28.88 17.35
N GLN A 214 -38.31 29.17 16.55
CA GLN A 214 -39.58 29.74 17.05
C GLN A 214 -40.25 28.79 18.04
N LEU A 215 -40.39 27.50 17.71
CA LEU A 215 -40.93 26.50 18.64
C LEU A 215 -40.10 26.42 19.92
N ARG A 216 -38.78 26.38 19.79
CA ARG A 216 -37.84 26.33 20.92
C ARG A 216 -38.03 27.48 21.89
N PHE A 217 -38.36 28.65 21.36
CA PHE A 217 -38.57 29.88 22.11
C PHE A 217 -40.04 30.18 22.39
N ASN A 218 -40.95 29.21 22.30
CA ASN A 218 -42.40 29.38 22.52
C ASN A 218 -42.99 30.56 21.71
N ASN A 219 -42.55 30.72 20.45
CA ASN A 219 -43.04 31.74 19.51
C ASN A 219 -42.87 33.19 20.00
N LYS A 220 -41.80 33.49 20.75
CA LYS A 220 -41.47 34.84 21.24
C LYS A 220 -41.01 35.84 20.17
N PHE A 221 -40.83 35.39 18.94
CA PHE A 221 -40.45 36.22 17.82
C PHE A 221 -41.11 35.72 16.53
N SER A 222 -41.31 36.64 15.59
CA SER A 222 -41.78 36.35 14.24
C SER A 222 -40.63 36.42 13.24
N VAL A 223 -40.75 35.64 12.17
CA VAL A 223 -39.81 35.64 11.05
C VAL A 223 -40.57 35.93 9.78
N THR A 224 -40.06 36.84 8.97
CA THR A 224 -40.56 37.13 7.62
C THR A 224 -39.42 36.98 6.63
N ILE A 225 -39.63 36.17 5.60
CA ILE A 225 -38.66 35.95 4.52
C ILE A 225 -39.29 36.44 3.22
N ASN A 226 -38.74 37.51 2.66
CA ASN A 226 -39.19 38.08 1.40
C ASN A 226 -38.19 37.75 0.29
N ILE A 227 -38.72 37.40 -0.88
CA ILE A 227 -37.93 37.08 -2.05
C ILE A 227 -38.36 38.04 -3.15
N HIS A 228 -37.42 38.86 -3.61
CA HIS A 228 -37.63 39.82 -4.69
C HIS A 228 -37.09 39.23 -6.00
N ALA A 229 -37.68 38.09 -6.41
CA ALA A 229 -37.39 37.38 -7.65
C ALA A 229 -38.54 36.39 -7.95
N ASP A 230 -38.66 35.94 -9.20
CA ASP A 230 -39.57 34.83 -9.51
C ASP A 230 -38.97 33.48 -9.06
N GLY A 231 -39.84 32.46 -8.93
CA GLY A 231 -39.44 31.14 -8.45
C GLY A 231 -38.50 30.41 -9.41
N ALA A 232 -38.50 30.73 -10.70
CA ALA A 232 -37.56 30.16 -11.66
C ALA A 232 -36.14 30.70 -11.41
N THR A 233 -36.01 32.02 -11.31
CA THR A 233 -34.74 32.71 -11.01
C THR A 233 -34.16 32.24 -9.68
N ALA A 234 -34.98 32.04 -8.65
CA ALA A 234 -34.53 31.53 -7.36
C ALA A 234 -34.02 30.07 -7.41
N ASN A 235 -34.54 29.25 -8.33
CA ASN A 235 -34.09 27.87 -8.53
C ASN A 235 -32.83 27.78 -9.41
N ASP A 236 -32.67 28.70 -10.37
CA ASP A 236 -31.55 28.71 -11.32
C ASP A 236 -30.34 29.51 -10.81
N THR A 237 -30.46 30.20 -9.67
CA THR A 237 -29.36 30.92 -9.03
C THR A 237 -28.74 30.08 -7.91
N PHE A 238 -27.42 29.88 -7.97
CA PHE A 238 -26.67 29.00 -7.07
C PHE A 238 -25.74 29.78 -6.14
N ILE A 239 -25.70 29.37 -4.88
CA ILE A 239 -24.80 29.91 -3.84
C ILE A 239 -24.12 28.75 -3.08
N PRO A 240 -22.97 28.99 -2.42
CA PRO A 240 -22.43 28.04 -1.45
C PRO A 240 -23.48 27.74 -0.36
N PRO A 241 -23.62 26.47 0.06
CA PRO A 241 -24.58 26.10 1.09
C PRO A 241 -24.27 26.77 2.43
N MET A 242 -25.31 27.05 3.22
CA MET A 242 -25.20 27.59 4.59
C MET A 242 -24.47 28.95 4.65
N LEU A 243 -24.55 29.75 3.58
CA LEU A 243 -23.91 31.06 3.56
C LEU A 243 -24.71 32.10 4.35
N VAL A 244 -26.05 32.01 4.30
CA VAL A 244 -26.95 32.95 4.96
C VAL A 244 -27.22 32.52 6.40
N GLN A 245 -27.26 31.21 6.63
CA GLN A 245 -27.61 30.62 7.91
C GLN A 245 -26.82 31.18 9.12
N PRO A 246 -25.47 31.33 9.11
CA PRO A 246 -24.73 31.85 10.26
C PRO A 246 -25.16 33.25 10.69
N LEU A 247 -25.60 34.07 9.74
CA LEU A 247 -26.09 35.42 10.02
C LEU A 247 -27.48 35.38 10.69
N VAL A 248 -28.34 34.48 10.24
CA VAL A 248 -29.66 34.20 10.84
C VAL A 248 -29.50 33.62 12.24
N GLU A 249 -28.59 32.65 12.43
CA GLU A 249 -28.26 32.08 13.74
C GLU A 249 -27.80 33.17 14.72
N ASN A 250 -26.97 34.10 14.25
CA ASN A 250 -26.49 35.21 15.06
C ASN A 250 -27.62 36.16 15.46
N ALA A 251 -28.51 36.53 14.53
CA ALA A 251 -29.64 37.41 14.78
C ALA A 251 -30.58 36.82 15.85
N ILE A 252 -30.88 35.52 15.77
CA ILE A 252 -31.75 34.84 16.74
C ILE A 252 -31.05 34.69 18.09
N ASN A 253 -29.85 34.08 18.13
CA ASN A 253 -29.20 33.70 19.38
C ASN A 253 -28.65 34.90 20.16
N HIS A 254 -28.17 35.95 19.48
CA HIS A 254 -27.58 37.12 20.13
C HIS A 254 -28.50 38.34 20.15
N GLY A 255 -29.40 38.48 19.16
CA GLY A 255 -30.36 39.57 19.08
C GLY A 255 -31.63 39.26 19.86
N LEU A 256 -32.36 38.23 19.44
CA LEU A 256 -33.74 37.98 19.88
C LEU A 256 -33.85 37.18 21.17
N TYR A 257 -32.94 36.22 21.43
CA TYR A 257 -33.01 35.33 22.59
C TYR A 257 -33.09 36.05 23.94
N HIS A 258 -32.38 37.18 24.06
CA HIS A 258 -32.28 37.94 25.30
C HIS A 258 -33.45 38.92 25.51
N ARG A 259 -34.39 39.01 24.56
CA ARG A 259 -35.58 39.86 24.70
C ARG A 259 -36.60 39.24 25.64
N THR A 260 -37.25 40.09 26.44
CA THR A 260 -38.27 39.68 27.42
C THR A 260 -39.69 40.08 27.05
N ASP A 261 -39.84 40.93 26.03
CA ASP A 261 -41.11 41.59 25.68
C ASP A 261 -41.90 40.87 24.57
N ASN A 262 -41.45 39.69 24.13
CA ASN A 262 -42.10 38.82 23.13
C ASN A 262 -42.44 39.51 21.78
N ASN A 263 -41.79 40.63 21.47
CA ASN A 263 -41.97 41.39 20.23
C ASN A 263 -40.75 41.26 19.30
N GLY A 264 -40.07 40.12 19.35
CA GLY A 264 -38.92 39.87 18.48
C GLY A 264 -39.36 39.77 17.02
N VAL A 265 -38.61 40.39 16.11
CA VAL A 265 -38.84 40.34 14.67
C VAL A 265 -37.52 40.08 13.97
N LEU A 266 -37.53 39.12 13.06
CA LEU A 266 -36.47 38.83 12.12
C LEU A 266 -36.99 39.01 10.68
N LEU A 267 -36.35 39.88 9.92
CA LEU A 267 -36.60 40.10 8.50
C LEU A 267 -35.42 39.58 7.70
N ILE A 268 -35.72 38.77 6.68
CA ILE A 268 -34.75 38.25 5.72
C ILE A 268 -35.24 38.65 4.33
N ASP A 269 -34.58 39.65 3.72
CA ASP A 269 -34.89 40.10 2.38
C ASP A 269 -33.81 39.60 1.41
N ILE A 270 -34.24 38.83 0.41
CA ILE A 270 -33.36 38.26 -0.62
C ILE A 270 -33.75 38.87 -1.96
N THR A 271 -32.82 39.62 -2.57
CA THR A 271 -33.00 40.20 -3.89
C THR A 271 -32.03 39.55 -4.87
N ILE A 272 -32.57 39.01 -5.96
CA ILE A 272 -31.77 38.39 -7.02
C ILE A 272 -31.85 39.30 -8.25
N LYS A 273 -30.69 39.75 -8.72
CA LYS A 273 -30.55 40.44 -10.01
C LYS A 273 -29.57 39.68 -10.88
N GLN A 274 -29.50 40.05 -12.16
CA GLN A 274 -28.75 39.30 -13.20
C GLN A 274 -27.33 38.86 -12.82
N ASN A 275 -26.61 39.63 -12.00
CA ASN A 275 -25.21 39.32 -11.65
C ASN A 275 -24.90 39.47 -10.15
N GLU A 276 -25.92 39.64 -9.31
CA GLU A 276 -25.74 39.85 -7.87
C GLU A 276 -26.90 39.26 -7.07
N VAL A 277 -26.57 38.70 -5.91
CA VAL A 277 -27.55 38.26 -4.91
C VAL A 277 -27.30 39.11 -3.68
N THR A 278 -28.31 39.88 -3.29
CA THR A 278 -28.27 40.69 -2.07
C THR A 278 -29.13 40.03 -1.01
N VAL A 279 -28.54 39.75 0.15
CA VAL A 279 -29.25 39.20 1.32
C VAL A 279 -29.13 40.20 2.46
N ILE A 280 -30.27 40.69 2.94
CA ILE A 280 -30.36 41.60 4.08
C ILE A 280 -31.03 40.83 5.21
N ILE A 281 -30.39 40.86 6.39
CA ILE A 281 -30.93 40.29 7.61
C ILE A 281 -31.04 41.42 8.62
N ASP A 282 -32.28 41.72 9.01
CA ASP A 282 -32.57 42.75 9.99
C ASP A 282 -33.28 42.14 11.20
N ASP A 283 -32.83 42.52 12.38
CA ASP A 283 -33.37 42.04 13.65
C ASP A 283 -33.58 43.22 14.59
N ASN A 284 -34.72 43.22 15.27
CA ASN A 284 -34.98 44.21 16.31
C ASN A 284 -34.41 43.78 17.67
N GLY A 285 -33.34 42.98 17.72
CA GLY A 285 -32.74 42.47 18.93
C GLY A 285 -32.12 43.54 19.84
N ILE A 286 -31.50 43.09 20.93
CA ILE A 286 -30.85 44.00 21.90
C ILE A 286 -29.57 44.68 21.37
N GLY A 287 -29.11 44.29 20.17
CA GLY A 287 -27.89 44.78 19.55
C GLY A 287 -26.59 44.20 20.13
N ARG A 288 -25.52 44.20 19.33
CA ARG A 288 -24.26 43.50 19.64
C ARG A 288 -23.55 44.00 20.92
N LYS A 289 -23.68 45.30 21.24
CA LYS A 289 -23.04 45.92 22.43
C LYS A 289 -23.66 45.41 23.73
N GLU A 290 -24.98 45.34 23.81
CA GLU A 290 -25.69 44.85 24.99
C GLU A 290 -25.59 43.32 25.12
N ALA A 291 -25.64 42.58 24.00
CA ALA A 291 -25.39 41.14 23.99
C ALA A 291 -24.00 40.79 24.54
N LYS A 292 -22.97 41.58 24.21
CA LYS A 292 -21.61 41.40 24.73
C LYS A 292 -21.51 41.68 26.23
N LYS A 293 -22.24 42.67 26.75
CA LYS A 293 -22.30 42.95 28.21
C LYS A 293 -22.98 41.81 28.97
N LEU A 294 -24.08 41.29 28.46
CA LEU A 294 -24.79 40.12 29.02
C LEU A 294 -23.91 38.87 29.02
N ARG A 295 -23.21 38.59 27.92
CA ARG A 295 -22.27 37.47 27.83
C ARG A 295 -21.14 37.57 28.86
N ASN A 296 -20.53 38.74 29.00
CA ASN A 296 -19.46 38.95 29.98
C ASN A 296 -19.95 38.86 31.44
N LYS A 297 -21.24 39.13 31.68
CA LYS A 297 -21.86 39.00 33.00
C LYS A 297 -22.20 37.54 33.35
N LEU A 298 -22.66 36.76 32.37
CA LEU A 298 -23.03 35.35 32.52
C LEU A 298 -21.82 34.41 32.48
N PHE A 299 -20.81 34.76 31.70
CA PHE A 299 -19.55 34.03 31.57
C PHE A 299 -18.39 35.03 31.63
N PRO A 300 -17.88 35.37 32.84
CA PRO A 300 -16.71 36.23 32.94
C PRO A 300 -15.55 35.59 32.19
N SER A 301 -15.08 36.27 31.15
CA SER A 301 -13.99 35.80 30.30
C SER A 301 -12.71 35.71 31.15
N ILE A 302 -12.25 34.48 31.40
CA ILE A 302 -10.88 34.21 31.84
C ILE A 302 -10.02 34.16 30.57
N GLY A 303 -9.77 35.33 29.96
CA GLY A 303 -9.08 35.45 28.68
C GLY A 303 -7.57 35.54 28.85
N ASN A 304 -6.84 34.49 28.47
CA ASN A 304 -5.41 34.57 28.20
C ASN A 304 -5.16 35.52 27.01
N LYS A 305 -4.35 36.56 27.25
CA LYS A 305 -3.94 37.57 26.28
C LYS A 305 -2.79 37.01 25.45
N LEU A 306 -3.07 36.57 24.22
CA LEU A 306 -2.02 36.28 23.23
C LEU A 306 -1.66 37.58 22.53
N ILE A 307 -0.45 38.07 22.81
CA ILE A 307 0.19 39.20 22.12
C ILE A 307 1.04 38.59 21.01
N LEU A 308 0.65 38.81 19.76
CA LEU A 308 1.53 38.58 18.62
C LEU A 308 2.46 39.80 18.53
N ILE A 309 3.76 39.56 18.66
CA ILE A 309 4.82 40.52 18.40
C ILE A 309 5.29 40.21 16.97
N GLU A 310 5.32 41.22 16.11
CA GLU A 310 5.86 41.15 14.74
C GLU A 310 7.36 40.80 14.71
#